data_AF-A0A8D5ZJS7-F1
#
_entry.id   AF-A0A8D5ZJS7-F1
#
_cell.length_a   1.000
_cell.length_b   1.000
_cell.length_c   1.000
_cell.angle_alpha   90.00
_cell.angle_beta   90.00
_cell.angle_gamma   90.00
#
_symmetry.space_group_name_H-M   'P 1'
#
loop_
_entity.id
_entity.type
_entity.pdbx_description
1 polymer ?
#
loop_
_entity_poly.entity_id
_entity_poly.type
_entity_poly.pdbx_seq_one_letter_code
_entity_poly.pdbx_strand_id
1 'polypeptide(L)'
;MKKLTTPCEDAFREVVPVLRIAIAKRLIERGIPVVKASKEVGISATTYEKQIKNKKEEVKKVISDEEINDMIESLVGRILSGQTVESTSFCILCSKSRRLFNLPPCPNL
;
A
#
# COMPACT_ATOMS: atom_id res chain seq x y z
N MET A 1 -18.96 -13.88 19.74
CA MET A 1 -19.59 -12.65 19.22
C MET A 1 -18.80 -12.16 18.01
N LYS A 2 -19.45 -11.89 16.87
CA LYS A 2 -18.79 -11.19 15.75
C LYS A 2 -18.51 -9.76 16.21
N LYS A 3 -17.26 -9.32 16.16
CA LYS A 3 -16.91 -7.90 16.34
C LYS A 3 -17.62 -7.10 15.25
N LEU A 4 -18.23 -5.97 15.61
CA LEU A 4 -18.66 -4.98 14.64
C LEU A 4 -17.39 -4.39 14.01
N THR A 5 -17.14 -4.69 12.74
CA THR A 5 -16.05 -4.10 11.96
C THR A 5 -16.63 -3.47 10.70
N THR A 6 -16.05 -2.35 10.30
CA THR A 6 -16.34 -1.71 9.03
C THR A 6 -15.43 -2.26 7.94
N PRO A 7 -15.85 -2.25 6.66
CA PRO A 7 -14.99 -2.68 5.56
C PRO A 7 -13.65 -1.92 5.47
N CYS A 8 -13.63 -0.66 5.91
CA CYS A 8 -12.40 0.14 5.97
C CYS A 8 -11.46 -0.33 7.07
N GLU A 9 -11.97 -0.77 8.23
CA GLU A 9 -11.14 -1.36 9.28
C GLU A 9 -10.57 -2.70 8.87
N ASP A 10 -11.35 -3.52 8.15
CA ASP A 10 -10.86 -4.79 7.62
C ASP A 10 -9.77 -4.54 6.55
N ALA A 11 -10.00 -3.60 5.64
CA ALA A 11 -8.99 -3.19 4.66
C ALA A 11 -7.74 -2.58 5.31
N PHE A 12 -7.88 -1.86 6.43
CA PHE A 12 -6.74 -1.32 7.17
C PHE A 12 -5.85 -2.41 7.78
N ARG A 13 -6.42 -3.58 8.11
CA ARG A 13 -5.66 -4.72 8.64
C ARG A 13 -5.01 -5.55 7.53
N GLU A 14 -5.74 -5.75 6.42
CA GLU A 14 -5.34 -6.69 5.38
C GLU A 14 -4.64 -6.03 4.18
N VAL A 15 -5.18 -4.90 3.70
CA VAL A 15 -4.79 -4.28 2.41
C VAL A 15 -3.76 -3.17 2.60
N VAL A 16 -4.07 -2.19 3.47
CA VAL A 16 -3.23 -0.99 3.68
C VAL A 16 -1.79 -1.34 4.05
N PRO A 17 -1.50 -2.33 4.93
CA PRO A 17 -0.14 -2.67 5.27
C PRO A 17 0.63 -3.22 4.06
N VAL A 18 -0.02 -4.04 3.22
CA VAL A 18 0.61 -4.60 2.00
C VAL A 18 0.95 -3.48 1.02
N LEU A 19 0.02 -2.54 0.81
CA LEU A 19 0.25 -1.40 -0.09
C LEU A 19 1.40 -0.50 0.37
N ARG A 20 1.48 -0.20 1.67
CA ARG A 20 2.59 0.59 2.23
C ARG A 20 3.93 -0.10 1.99
N ILE A 21 4.00 -1.42 2.21
CA ILE A 21 5.22 -2.20 1.96
C ILE A 21 5.55 -2.22 0.46
N ALA A 22 4.57 -2.37 -0.43
CA ALA A 22 4.77 -2.35 -1.87
C ALA A 22 5.32 -0.98 -2.35
N ILE A 23 4.74 0.12 -1.91
CA ILE A 23 5.21 1.49 -2.24
C ILE A 23 6.63 1.71 -1.70
N ALA A 24 6.88 1.35 -0.44
CA ALA A 24 8.22 1.47 0.15
C ALA A 24 9.26 0.64 -0.62
N LYS A 25 8.92 -0.59 -1.00
CA LYS A 25 9.78 -1.46 -1.82
C LYS A 25 10.12 -0.79 -3.16
N ARG A 26 9.13 -0.22 -3.86
CA ARG A 26 9.35 0.49 -5.14
C ARG A 26 10.20 1.75 -5.00
N LEU A 27 10.12 2.47 -3.88
CA LEU A 27 11.01 3.58 -3.57
C LEU A 27 12.45 3.09 -3.34
N ILE A 28 12.62 2.00 -2.60
CA ILE A 28 13.95 1.41 -2.30
C ILE A 28 14.62 0.88 -3.57
N GLU A 29 13.86 0.23 -4.46
CA GLU A 29 14.34 -0.21 -5.79
C GLU A 29 14.86 0.96 -6.65
N ARG A 30 14.42 2.19 -6.37
CA ARG A 30 14.88 3.43 -7.02
C ARG A 30 15.99 4.16 -6.25
N GLY A 31 16.61 3.49 -5.29
CA GLY A 31 17.76 4.02 -4.54
C GLY A 31 17.40 4.88 -3.33
N ILE A 32 16.12 4.97 -2.95
CA ILE A 32 15.75 5.68 -1.71
C ILE A 32 16.14 4.84 -0.49
N PRO A 33 16.85 5.42 0.51
CA PRO A 33 17.21 4.69 1.72
C PRO A 33 15.97 4.15 2.45
N VAL A 34 16.05 2.92 2.98
CA VAL A 34 14.94 2.21 3.65
C VAL A 34 14.25 3.08 4.71
N VAL A 35 15.02 3.82 5.51
CA VAL A 35 14.49 4.71 6.55
C VAL A 35 13.63 5.82 5.95
N LYS A 36 14.08 6.44 4.87
CA LYS A 36 13.33 7.50 4.18
C LYS A 36 12.09 6.92 3.49
N ALA A 37 12.25 5.86 2.70
CA ALA A 37 11.13 5.20 2.00
C ALA A 37 10.02 4.73 2.95
N SER A 38 10.39 4.17 4.11
CA SER A 38 9.44 3.75 5.14
C SER A 38 8.66 4.93 5.72
N LYS A 39 9.36 6.06 5.96
CA LYS A 39 8.75 7.28 6.48
C LYS A 39 7.71 7.86 5.52
N GLU A 40 7.98 7.88 4.21
CA GLU A 40 7.05 8.39 3.18
C GLU A 40 5.71 7.65 3.19
N VAL A 41 5.69 6.37 3.55
CA VAL A 41 4.47 5.55 3.60
C VAL A 41 3.87 5.42 5.00
N GLY A 42 4.43 6.12 5.99
CA GLY A 42 3.91 6.16 7.35
C GLY A 42 4.18 4.89 8.18
N ILE A 43 5.33 4.22 7.97
CA ILE A 43 5.78 3.10 8.80
C ILE A 43 7.24 3.30 9.25
N SER A 44 7.69 2.54 10.25
CA SER A 44 9.11 2.51 10.61
C SER A 44 9.89 1.57 9.69
N ALA A 45 11.21 1.80 9.59
CA ALA A 45 12.12 0.88 8.88
C ALA A 45 12.06 -0.55 9.47
N THR A 46 11.94 -0.67 10.81
CA THR A 46 11.79 -1.98 11.48
C THR A 46 10.49 -2.68 11.10
N THR A 47 9.39 -1.95 10.94
CA THR A 47 8.13 -2.50 10.42
C THR A 47 8.32 -2.97 8.98
N TYR A 48 8.98 -2.18 8.13
CA TYR A 48 9.26 -2.59 6.74
C TYR A 48 10.04 -3.91 6.68
N GLU A 49 11.20 -3.99 7.34
CA GLU A 49 12.09 -5.18 7.33
C GLU A 49 11.39 -6.44 7.83
N LYS A 50 10.53 -6.30 8.84
CA LYS A 50 9.73 -7.41 9.36
C LYS A 50 8.62 -7.83 8.39
N GLN A 51 7.88 -6.86 7.86
CA GLN A 51 6.66 -7.12 7.09
C GLN A 51 6.94 -7.52 5.64
N ILE A 52 8.03 -7.04 5.02
CA ILE A 52 8.37 -7.43 3.64
C ILE A 52 8.61 -8.94 3.50
N LYS A 53 9.14 -9.57 4.55
CA LYS A 53 9.32 -11.04 4.62
C LYS A 53 7.99 -11.74 4.87
N ASN A 54 7.21 -11.25 5.84
CA ASN A 54 5.95 -11.88 6.24
C ASN A 54 4.84 -11.76 5.20
N LYS A 55 4.80 -10.65 4.46
CA LYS A 55 3.76 -10.32 3.45
C LYS A 55 4.27 -10.47 2.03
N LYS A 56 5.32 -11.28 1.81
CA LYS A 56 6.02 -11.39 0.53
C LYS A 56 5.07 -11.74 -0.62
N GLU A 57 4.19 -12.72 -0.40
CA GLU A 57 3.26 -13.19 -1.43
C GLU A 57 2.14 -12.19 -1.70
N GLU A 58 1.61 -11.51 -0.68
CA GLU A 58 0.61 -10.46 -0.87
C GLU A 58 1.20 -9.23 -1.59
N VAL A 59 2.42 -8.84 -1.24
CA VAL A 59 3.15 -7.76 -1.93
C VAL A 59 3.40 -8.15 -3.38
N LYS A 60 3.82 -9.39 -3.65
CA LYS A 60 3.97 -9.91 -5.00
C LYS A 60 2.65 -9.88 -5.77
N LYS A 61 1.55 -10.33 -5.15
CA LYS A 61 0.20 -10.32 -5.73
C LYS A 61 -0.22 -8.91 -6.16
N VAL A 62 -0.01 -7.92 -5.29
CA VAL A 62 -0.32 -6.51 -5.57
C VAL A 62 0.54 -5.96 -6.71
N ILE A 63 1.84 -6.25 -6.73
CA ILE A 63 2.78 -5.77 -7.77
C ILE A 63 2.56 -6.49 -9.12
N SER A 64 2.05 -7.72 -9.11
CA SER A 64 1.77 -8.48 -10.34
C SER A 64 0.44 -8.12 -11.00
N ASP A 65 -0.44 -7.39 -10.32
CA ASP A 65 -1.67 -6.88 -10.94
C ASP A 65 -1.39 -5.55 -11.65
N GLU A 66 -1.62 -5.51 -12.97
CA GLU A 66 -1.24 -4.39 -13.84
C GLU A 66 -1.86 -3.06 -13.40
N GLU A 67 -3.18 -3.02 -13.20
CA GLU A 67 -3.90 -1.81 -12.76
C GLU A 67 -3.37 -1.30 -11.42
N ILE A 68 -3.22 -2.20 -10.45
CA ILE A 68 -2.76 -1.83 -9.11
C ILE A 68 -1.29 -1.39 -9.12
N ASN A 69 -0.44 -2.08 -9.89
CA ASN A 69 0.96 -1.72 -10.01
C ASN A 69 1.14 -0.36 -10.68
N ASP A 70 0.41 -0.05 -11.74
CA ASP A 70 0.47 1.25 -12.41
C ASP A 70 0.08 2.40 -11.47
N MET A 71 -0.95 2.19 -10.64
CA MET A 71 -1.34 3.15 -9.62
C MET A 71 -0.23 3.33 -8.56
N ILE A 72 0.43 2.25 -8.14
CA ILE A 72 1.58 2.31 -7.22
C ILE A 72 2.73 3.08 -7.87
N GLU A 73 3.07 2.81 -9.13
CA GLU A 73 4.16 3.48 -9.84
C GLU A 73 3.87 4.98 -10.03
N SER A 74 2.62 5.33 -10.32
CA SER A 74 2.18 6.73 -10.38
C SER A 74 2.38 7.43 -9.02
N LEU A 75 1.96 6.81 -7.92
CA LEU A 75 2.17 7.36 -6.57
C LEU A 75 3.65 7.51 -6.24
N VAL A 76 4.47 6.49 -6.55
CA VAL A 76 5.92 6.51 -6.32
C VAL A 76 6.57 7.64 -7.13
N GLY A 77 6.19 7.82 -8.39
CA GLY A 77 6.67 8.91 -9.23
C GLY A 77 6.35 10.29 -8.64
N ARG A 78 5.14 10.48 -8.11
CA ARG A 78 4.72 11.71 -7.43
C ARG A 78 5.53 11.98 -6.14
N ILE A 79 5.76 10.94 -5.32
CA ILE A 79 6.60 11.05 -4.12
C ILE A 79 8.03 11.47 -4.49
N LEU A 80 8.61 10.85 -5.51
CA LEU A 80 9.99 11.13 -5.93
C LEU A 80 10.17 12.52 -6.54
N SER A 81 9.13 13.04 -7.20
CA SER A 81 9.11 14.40 -7.74
C SER A 81 8.78 15.46 -6.68
N GLY A 82 8.59 15.07 -5.41
CA GLY A 82 8.28 15.98 -4.32
C GLY A 82 6.87 16.58 -4.40
N GLN A 83 5.99 15.99 -5.21
CA GLN A 83 4.60 16.43 -5.31
C GLN A 83 3.82 15.98 -4.07
N THR A 84 2.88 16.83 -3.63
CA THR A 84 1.93 16.44 -2.60
C THR A 84 1.05 15.30 -3.10
N VAL A 85 1.06 14.19 -2.38
CA VAL A 85 0.16 13.05 -2.61
C VAL A 85 -1.04 13.21 -1.69
N GLU A 86 -2.18 13.55 -2.29
CA GLU A 86 -3.46 13.64 -1.59
C GLU A 86 -3.84 12.30 -0.97
N SER A 87 -4.38 12.33 0.25
CA SER A 87 -4.84 11.14 0.97
C SER A 87 -5.84 10.31 0.15
N THR A 88 -6.69 10.98 -0.64
CA THR A 88 -7.64 10.36 -1.56
C THR A 88 -6.98 9.49 -2.63
N SER A 89 -5.77 9.82 -3.07
CA SER A 89 -5.04 9.01 -4.05
C SER A 89 -4.71 7.62 -3.47
N PHE A 90 -4.34 7.57 -2.19
CA PHE A 90 -4.13 6.30 -1.48
C PHE A 90 -5.45 5.57 -1.19
N CYS A 91 -6.54 6.30 -0.90
CA CYS A 91 -7.87 5.71 -0.73
C CYS A 91 -8.38 5.01 -2.00
N ILE A 92 -8.18 5.61 -3.18
CA ILE A 92 -8.54 5.02 -4.47
C ILE A 92 -7.74 3.72 -4.69
N LEU A 93 -6.41 3.77 -4.48
CA LEU A 93 -5.56 2.59 -4.56
C LEU A 93 -6.04 1.49 -3.62
N CYS A 94 -6.27 1.79 -2.34
CA CYS A 94 -6.78 0.84 -1.37
C CYS A 94 -8.11 0.22 -1.81
N SER A 95 -9.09 1.04 -2.24
CA SER A 95 -10.39 0.57 -2.72
C SER A 95 -10.27 -0.41 -3.88
N LYS A 96 -9.46 -0.06 -4.89
CA LYS A 96 -9.21 -0.92 -6.05
C LYS A 96 -8.52 -2.22 -5.64
N SER A 97 -7.51 -2.15 -4.76
CA SER A 97 -6.78 -3.33 -4.30
C SER A 97 -7.62 -4.30 -3.48
N ARG A 98 -8.73 -3.89 -2.85
CA ARG A 98 -9.59 -4.78 -2.04
C ARG A 98 -10.07 -6.02 -2.79
N ARG A 99 -10.24 -5.95 -4.12
CA ARG A 99 -10.59 -7.11 -4.96
C ARG A 99 -9.57 -8.25 -4.87
N LEU A 100 -8.30 -7.92 -4.62
CA LEU A 100 -7.23 -8.90 -4.42
C LEU A 100 -7.28 -9.57 -3.04
N PHE A 101 -8.06 -9.05 -2.10
CA PHE A 101 -8.14 -9.55 -0.72
C PHE A 101 -9.54 -10.05 -0.35
N ASN A 102 -10.42 -10.27 -1.35
CA ASN A 102 -11.81 -10.67 -1.15
C ASN A 102 -12.60 -9.70 -0.25
N LEU A 103 -12.28 -8.41 -0.33
CA LEU A 103 -12.99 -7.35 0.39
C LEU A 103 -13.85 -6.53 -0.59
N PRO A 104 -15.02 -6.04 -0.16
CA PRO A 104 -15.87 -5.21 -1.01
C PRO A 104 -15.21 -3.85 -1.31
N PRO A 105 -15.42 -3.27 -2.51
CA PRO A 105 -14.94 -1.94 -2.83
C PRO A 105 -15.54 -0.89 -1.89
N CYS A 106 -14.92 0.29 -1.84
CA CYS A 106 -15.51 1.40 -1.11
C CYS A 106 -16.82 1.85 -1.80
N PRO A 107 -17.90 2.11 -1.05
CA PRO A 107 -19.22 2.39 -1.63
C PRO A 107 -19.36 3.74 -2.36
N ASN A 108 -18.43 4.69 -2.18
CA ASN A 108 -18.52 6.05 -2.73
C ASN A 108 -17.18 6.50 -3.36
N LEU A 109 -16.54 5.65 -4.14
CA LEU A 109 -15.26 5.92 -4.81
C LEU A 109 -15.34 5.65 -6.31
#